data_AF-A0A8X6Y5D2-F1
#
_entry.id   AF-A0A8X6Y5D2-F1
#
_cell.length_a   1.000
_cell.length_b   1.000
_cell.length_c   1.000
_cell.angle_alpha   90.00
_cell.angle_beta   90.00
_cell.angle_gamma   90.00
#
_symmetry.space_group_name_H-M   'P 1'
#
loop_
_entity.id
_entity.type
_entity.pdbx_description
1 polymer ?
#
loop_
_entity_poly.entity_id
_entity_poly.type
_entity_poly.pdbx_seq_one_letter_code
_entity_poly.pdbx_strand_id
1 'polypeptide(L)'
;MIGKNKTPSVDTVGLVIAAEVHSASIQDRDSALNLFAQAKCKVPTLRKFFADQGYIGKLQNRCLLETGCLLTIAKKIVDTGFQVIPKRWIVERTFAWLSNFRRMSKDYEHSPLTSKTNIFFNMITIMLHKLAHS
;
A
#
# COMPACT_ATOMS: atom_id res chain seq x y z
N MET A 1 -17.28 4.96 16.01
CA MET A 1 -16.74 4.34 14.78
C MET A 1 -15.26 4.05 15.03
N ILE A 2 -14.84 2.79 14.96
CA ILE A 2 -13.42 2.43 15.05
C ILE A 2 -12.82 2.70 13.67
N GLY A 3 -11.89 3.64 13.56
CA GLY A 3 -11.18 3.89 12.30
C GLY A 3 -10.39 2.66 11.87
N LYS A 4 -10.29 2.43 10.55
CA LYS A 4 -9.51 1.34 9.97
C LYS A 4 -8.48 1.88 8.99
N ASN A 5 -7.24 1.41 9.14
CA ASN A 5 -6.15 1.74 8.26
C ASN A 5 -6.06 0.68 7.16
N LYS A 6 -5.97 1.14 5.92
CA LYS A 6 -5.83 0.30 4.72
C LYS A 6 -4.45 0.59 4.16
N THR A 7 -3.60 -0.43 4.08
CA THR A 7 -2.20 -0.28 3.66
C THR A 7 -1.92 -1.19 2.46
N PRO A 8 -2.07 -0.69 1.23
CA PRO A 8 -1.73 -1.45 0.02
C PRO A 8 -0.24 -1.34 -0.30
N SER A 9 0.35 -2.45 -0.77
CA SER A 9 1.61 -2.49 -1.49
C SER A 9 1.31 -2.61 -2.97
N VAL A 10 1.82 -1.65 -3.76
CA VAL A 10 1.54 -1.52 -5.19
C VAL A 10 2.81 -1.57 -6.00
N ASP A 11 2.68 -2.00 -7.26
CA ASP A 11 3.75 -1.90 -8.25
C ASP A 11 3.90 -0.46 -8.81
N THR A 12 4.76 -0.28 -9.80
CA THR A 12 5.03 1.03 -10.43
C THR A 12 3.85 1.58 -11.24
N VAL A 13 2.96 0.72 -11.73
CA VAL A 13 1.76 1.13 -12.49
C VAL A 13 0.54 1.32 -11.59
N GLY A 14 0.65 1.02 -10.29
CA GLY A 14 -0.39 1.21 -9.28
C GLY A 14 -1.29 -0.02 -9.08
N LEU A 15 -0.88 -1.20 -9.54
CA LEU A 15 -1.57 -2.45 -9.30
C LEU A 15 -1.20 -3.02 -7.93
N VAL A 16 -2.21 -3.49 -7.18
CA VAL A 16 -2.01 -4.01 -5.81
C VAL A 16 -1.39 -5.41 -5.86
N ILE A 17 -0.25 -5.58 -5.21
CA ILE A 17 0.42 -6.86 -5.00
C ILE A 17 -0.09 -7.49 -3.69
N ALA A 18 -0.07 -6.71 -2.61
CA ALA A 18 -0.53 -7.13 -1.28
C ALA A 18 -1.27 -5.97 -0.62
N ALA A 19 -2.15 -6.27 0.33
CA ALA A 19 -2.88 -5.27 1.09
C ALA A 19 -3.17 -5.78 2.49
N GLU A 20 -3.02 -4.89 3.47
CA GLU A 20 -3.40 -5.14 4.85
C GLU A 20 -4.47 -4.15 5.29
N VAL A 21 -5.42 -4.63 6.10
CA VAL A 21 -6.45 -3.79 6.71
C VAL A 21 -6.49 -4.12 8.18
N HIS A 22 -6.26 -3.11 9.00
CA HIS A 22 -6.13 -3.24 10.44
C HIS A 22 -6.88 -2.10 11.14
N SER A 23 -7.11 -2.27 12.44
CA SER A 23 -7.67 -1.18 13.25
C SER A 23 -6.69 -0.01 13.27
N ALA A 24 -7.20 1.22 13.26
CA ALA A 24 -6.37 2.43 13.36
C ALA A 24 -5.59 2.55 14.68
N SER A 25 -5.84 1.66 15.65
CA SER A 25 -5.03 1.53 16.88
C SER A 25 -3.66 0.89 16.64
N ILE A 26 -3.49 0.12 15.55
CA ILE A 26 -2.23 -0.53 15.21
C ILE A 26 -1.36 0.48 14.47
N GLN A 27 -0.11 0.61 14.90
CA GLN A 27 0.84 1.47 14.21
C GLN A 27 1.18 0.91 12.84
N ASP A 28 1.20 1.78 11.83
CA ASP A 28 1.48 1.38 10.44
C ASP A 28 2.81 0.62 10.31
N ARG A 29 3.80 0.95 11.15
CA ARG A 29 5.12 0.28 11.19
C ARG A 29 5.01 -1.22 11.46
N ASP A 30 4.18 -1.63 12.41
CA ASP A 30 4.03 -3.04 12.77
C ASP A 30 3.24 -3.79 11.70
N SER A 31 2.25 -3.13 11.09
CA SER A 31 1.46 -3.71 10.00
C SER A 31 2.27 -3.91 8.71
N ALA A 32 3.27 -3.08 8.45
CA ALA A 32 4.00 -3.06 7.19
C ALA A 32 4.87 -4.30 6.97
N LEU A 33 5.37 -4.94 8.02
CA LEU A 33 6.24 -6.11 7.88
C LEU A 33 5.51 -7.31 7.30
N ASN A 34 4.30 -7.59 7.82
CA ASN A 34 3.45 -8.63 7.26
C ASN A 34 3.08 -8.32 5.79
N LEU A 35 2.81 -7.06 5.49
CA LEU A 35 2.56 -6.60 4.13
C LEU A 35 3.76 -6.85 3.20
N PHE A 36 4.98 -6.53 3.64
CA PHE A 36 6.20 -6.76 2.86
C PHE A 36 6.48 -8.24 2.64
N ALA A 37 6.30 -9.06 3.67
CA ALA A 37 6.45 -10.51 3.58
C ALA A 37 5.46 -11.11 2.57
N GLN A 38 4.18 -10.70 2.62
CA GLN A 38 3.18 -11.13 1.65
C GLN A 38 3.51 -10.68 0.22
N ALA A 39 3.97 -9.43 0.04
CA ALA A 39 4.36 -8.93 -1.27
C ALA A 39 5.56 -9.70 -1.84
N LYS A 40 6.57 -10.00 -1.00
CA LYS A 40 7.75 -10.79 -1.41
C LYS A 40 7.39 -12.24 -1.72
N CYS A 41 6.50 -12.85 -0.95
CA CYS A 41 6.00 -14.20 -1.21
C CYS A 41 5.30 -14.29 -2.57
N LYS A 42 4.45 -13.30 -2.89
CA LYS A 42 3.76 -13.24 -4.19
C LYS A 42 4.69 -12.89 -5.35
N VAL A 43 5.71 -12.07 -5.11
CA VAL A 43 6.68 -11.62 -6.13
C VAL A 43 8.10 -11.90 -5.64
N PRO A 44 8.61 -13.14 -5.81
CA PRO A 44 9.95 -13.51 -5.31
C PRO A 44 11.09 -12.67 -5.92
N THR A 45 10.89 -12.13 -7.12
CA THR A 45 11.85 -11.27 -7.82
C THR A 45 11.92 -9.84 -7.28
N LEU A 46 11.02 -9.46 -6.35
CA LEU A 46 10.99 -8.12 -5.77
C LEU A 46 12.29 -7.81 -5.02
N ARG A 47 12.89 -6.64 -5.27
CA ARG A 47 14.18 -6.23 -4.67
C ARG A 47 14.09 -5.02 -3.75
N LYS A 48 13.07 -4.18 -3.93
CA LYS A 48 13.04 -2.85 -3.32
C LYS A 48 11.62 -2.40 -3.02
N PHE A 49 11.42 -1.87 -1.81
CA PHE A 49 10.22 -1.18 -1.38
C PHE A 49 10.46 0.33 -1.28
N PHE A 50 9.40 1.10 -1.47
CA PHE A 50 9.36 2.53 -1.18
C PHE A 50 8.28 2.78 -0.13
N ALA A 51 8.59 3.58 0.88
CA ALA A 51 7.63 3.98 1.92
C ALA A 51 7.83 5.44 2.29
N ASP A 52 6.85 6.05 2.97
CA ASP A 52 6.96 7.43 3.43
C ASP A 52 7.75 7.57 4.74
N GLN A 53 7.94 8.82 5.17
CA GLN A 53 8.70 9.15 6.38
C GLN A 53 8.09 8.59 7.68
N GLY A 54 6.80 8.19 7.69
CA GLY A 54 6.17 7.56 8.85
C GLY A 54 6.82 6.21 9.21
N TYR A 55 7.40 5.54 8.21
CA TYR A 55 8.04 4.24 8.31
C TYR A 55 9.55 4.29 8.67
N ILE A 56 10.07 5.46 9.05
CA ILE A 56 11.47 5.61 9.49
C ILE A 56 11.75 4.79 10.76
N GLY A 57 12.98 4.27 10.86
CA GLY A 57 13.52 3.64 12.06
C GLY A 57 13.94 2.19 11.82
N LYS A 58 13.72 1.34 12.82
CA LYS A 58 14.11 -0.08 12.81
C LYS A 58 13.47 -0.90 11.67
N LEU A 59 12.44 -0.36 11.02
CA LEU A 59 11.70 -1.04 9.95
C LEU A 59 12.56 -1.35 8.73
N GLN A 60 13.51 -0.48 8.36
CA GLN A 60 14.37 -0.74 7.18
C GLN A 60 15.22 -2.00 7.37
N ASN A 61 15.83 -2.13 8.54
CA ASN A 61 16.64 -3.30 8.89
C ASN A 61 15.77 -4.55 8.99
N ARG A 62 14.59 -4.45 9.62
CA ARG A 62 13.67 -5.59 9.71
C ARG A 62 13.15 -6.03 8.35
N CYS A 63 12.80 -5.09 7.47
CA CYS A 63 12.38 -5.40 6.10
C CYS A 63 13.48 -6.15 5.34
N LEU A 64 14.73 -5.70 5.46
CA LEU A 64 15.86 -6.38 4.83
C LEU A 64 16.08 -7.79 5.40
N LEU A 65 15.99 -7.97 6.72
CA LEU A 65 16.17 -9.27 7.36
C LEU A 65 15.04 -10.25 7.02
N GLU A 66 13.78 -9.79 7.02
CA GLU A 66 12.61 -10.66 6.82
C GLU A 66 12.35 -10.96 5.34
N THR A 67 12.67 -10.03 4.43
CA THR A 67 12.30 -10.16 3.00
C THR A 67 13.48 -10.16 2.04
N GLY A 68 14.69 -9.79 2.50
CA GLY A 68 15.84 -9.56 1.62
C GLY A 68 15.70 -8.32 0.72
N CYS A 69 14.65 -7.50 0.90
CA CYS A 69 14.40 -6.32 0.09
C CYS A 69 14.92 -5.05 0.77
N LEU A 70 15.40 -4.11 -0.04
CA LEU A 70 15.78 -2.78 0.45
C LEU A 70 14.54 -1.89 0.63
N LEU A 71 14.35 -1.32 1.81
CA LEU A 71 13.32 -0.30 2.05
C LEU A 71 13.90 1.11 1.92
N THR A 72 13.49 1.83 0.88
CA THR A 72 13.85 3.25 0.69
C THR A 72 12.74 4.16 1.19
N ILE A 73 13.06 5.00 2.16
CA ILE A 73 12.15 6.02 2.64
C ILE A 73 12.19 7.21 1.69
N ALA A 74 11.03 7.53 1.10
CA ALA A 74 10.86 8.73 0.30
C ALA A 74 10.90 9.95 1.22
N LYS A 75 11.85 10.85 0.97
CA LYS A 75 12.03 12.10 1.71
C LYS A 75 11.59 13.27 0.85
N LYS A 76 11.18 14.37 1.50
CA LYS A 76 11.10 15.68 0.85
C LYS A 76 12.51 16.09 0.41
N ILE A 77 12.59 16.78 -0.73
CA ILE A 77 13.88 17.26 -1.26
C ILE A 77 14.22 18.61 -0.60
N VAL A 78 13.21 19.42 -0.28
CA VAL A 78 13.34 20.70 0.44
C VAL A 78 12.27 20.78 1.54
N ASP A 79 12.61 21.39 2.68
CA ASP A 79 11.70 21.52 3.84
C ASP A 79 10.74 22.72 3.74
N THR A 80 10.92 23.60 2.76
CA THR A 80 10.09 24.79 2.53
C THR A 80 9.17 24.61 1.32
N GLY A 81 7.89 24.92 1.50
CA GLY A 81 6.87 24.87 0.43
C GLY A 81 6.27 23.48 0.17
N PHE A 82 5.32 23.42 -0.76
CA PHE A 82 4.74 22.17 -1.24
C PHE A 82 5.67 21.53 -2.28
N GLN A 83 6.04 20.27 -2.06
CA GLN A 83 6.84 19.51 -3.01
C GLN A 83 6.33 18.09 -3.17
N VAL A 84 6.36 17.61 -4.41
CA VAL A 84 5.96 16.24 -4.75
C VAL A 84 7.00 15.26 -4.20
N ILE A 85 6.56 14.41 -3.26
CA ILE A 85 7.38 13.32 -2.74
C ILE A 85 7.53 12.23 -3.82
N PRO A 86 8.76 11.79 -4.14
CA PRO A 86 8.98 10.79 -5.18
C PRO A 86 8.17 9.52 -4.94
N LYS A 87 7.46 9.06 -5.99
CA LYS A 87 6.67 7.80 -6.04
C LYS A 87 5.48 7.69 -5.09
N ARG A 88 5.25 8.65 -4.19
CA ARG A 88 4.07 8.67 -3.30
C ARG A 88 2.76 8.71 -4.09
N TRP A 89 2.75 9.46 -5.18
CA TRP A 89 1.61 9.63 -6.09
C TRP A 89 1.06 8.31 -6.65
N ILE A 90 1.88 7.25 -6.72
CA ILE A 90 1.45 5.94 -7.26
C ILE A 90 0.39 5.33 -6.34
N VAL A 91 0.65 5.31 -5.03
CA VAL A 91 -0.27 4.78 -4.01
C VAL A 91 -1.52 5.66 -3.92
N GLU A 92 -1.35 6.98 -3.91
CA GLU A 92 -2.47 7.94 -3.86
C GLU A 92 -3.39 7.78 -5.08
N ARG A 93 -2.82 7.59 -6.27
CA ARG A 93 -3.58 7.29 -7.50
C ARG A 93 -4.34 5.98 -7.39
N THR A 94 -3.72 4.92 -6.85
CA THR A 94 -4.42 3.65 -6.60
C THR A 94 -5.60 3.86 -5.65
N PHE A 95 -5.44 4.64 -4.58
CA PHE A 95 -6.55 5.00 -3.70
C PHE A 95 -7.64 5.80 -4.42
N ALA A 96 -7.28 6.74 -5.29
CA ALA A 96 -8.26 7.49 -6.09
C ALA A 96 -9.09 6.55 -6.98
N TRP A 97 -8.47 5.57 -7.64
CA TRP A 97 -9.19 4.57 -8.42
C TRP A 97 -10.11 3.72 -7.56
N LEU A 98 -9.63 3.27 -6.39
CA LEU A 98 -10.44 2.47 -5.47
C LEU A 98 -11.62 3.28 -4.93
N SER A 99 -11.45 4.56 -4.64
CA SER A 99 -12.51 5.44 -4.13
C SER A 99 -13.68 5.63 -5.11
N ASN A 100 -13.47 5.41 -6.41
CA ASN A 100 -14.55 5.44 -7.41
C ASN A 100 -15.53 4.27 -7.25
N PHE A 101 -15.13 3.18 -6.58
CA PHE A 101 -16.04 2.09 -6.27
C PHE A 101 -16.83 2.44 -5.01
N ARG A 102 -18.17 2.40 -5.11
CA ARG A 102 -19.09 2.81 -4.04
C ARG A 102 -18.72 2.27 -2.66
N ARG A 103 -18.38 0.97 -2.55
CA ARG A 103 -18.03 0.30 -1.26
C ARG A 103 -16.69 0.75 -0.67
N MET A 104 -15.82 1.36 -1.47
CA MET A 104 -14.50 1.84 -1.07
C MET A 104 -14.46 3.36 -0.85
N SER A 105 -15.47 4.10 -1.33
CA SER A 105 -15.55 5.57 -1.16
C SER A 105 -15.58 6.03 0.30
N LYS A 106 -16.07 5.18 1.21
CA LYS A 106 -16.08 5.39 2.67
C LYS A 106 -15.84 4.05 3.37
N ASP A 107 -15.63 4.09 4.68
CA ASP A 107 -15.44 2.89 5.48
C ASP A 107 -16.78 2.21 5.80
N TYR A 108 -17.42 1.61 4.79
CA TYR A 108 -18.73 0.93 4.94
C TYR A 108 -18.63 -0.44 5.60
N GLU A 109 -17.53 -1.16 5.35
CA GLU A 109 -17.39 -2.54 5.83
C GLU A 109 -17.11 -2.57 7.32
N HIS A 110 -17.80 -3.40 8.09
CA HIS A 110 -17.47 -3.57 9.51
C HIS A 110 -16.20 -4.44 9.69
N SER A 111 -16.10 -5.51 8.90
CA SER A 111 -14.98 -6.45 8.99
C SER A 111 -13.75 -5.98 8.19
N PRO A 112 -12.54 -6.00 8.78
CA PRO A 112 -11.29 -5.76 8.06
C PRO A 112 -11.07 -6.73 6.90
N LEU A 113 -11.52 -7.98 7.05
CA LEU A 113 -11.38 -9.01 6.01
C LEU A 113 -12.22 -8.69 4.77
N THR A 114 -13.47 -8.25 4.96
CA THR A 114 -14.33 -7.83 3.86
C THR A 114 -13.76 -6.60 3.16
N SER A 115 -13.23 -5.64 3.93
CA SER A 115 -12.57 -4.47 3.35
C SER A 115 -11.33 -4.85 2.54
N LYS A 116 -10.50 -5.78 3.03
CA LYS A 116 -9.33 -6.32 2.30
C LYS A 116 -9.76 -7.02 1.02
N THR A 117 -10.82 -7.80 1.07
CA THR A 117 -11.40 -8.51 -0.08
C THR A 117 -11.89 -7.55 -1.15
N ASN A 118 -12.58 -6.47 -0.77
CA ASN A 118 -13.04 -5.44 -1.69
C ASN A 118 -11.87 -4.75 -2.43
N ILE A 119 -10.72 -4.54 -1.78
CA ILE A 119 -9.53 -3.99 -2.45
C ILE A 119 -9.10 -4.89 -3.61
N PHE A 120 -8.99 -6.20 -3.37
CA PHE A 120 -8.59 -7.15 -4.41
C PHE A 120 -9.66 -7.30 -5.50
N PHE A 121 -10.94 -7.39 -5.14
CA PHE A 121 -12.04 -7.50 -6.10
C PHE A 121 -12.07 -6.31 -7.06
N ASN A 122 -11.98 -5.08 -6.53
CA ASN A 122 -11.95 -3.88 -7.36
C ASN A 122 -10.68 -3.79 -8.20
N MET A 123 -9.55 -4.28 -7.69
CA MET A 123 -8.30 -4.34 -8.45
C MET A 123 -8.39 -5.27 -9.65
N ILE A 124 -9.05 -6.43 -9.51
CA ILE A 124 -9.33 -7.35 -10.63
C ILE A 124 -10.13 -6.61 -11.71
N THR A 125 -11.17 -5.88 -11.35
CA THR A 125 -11.95 -5.07 -12.28
C THR A 125 -11.08 -4.05 -13.01
N ILE A 126 -10.21 -3.31 -12.31
CA ILE A 126 -9.28 -2.36 -12.93
C ILE A 126 -8.31 -3.06 -13.91
N MET A 127 -7.74 -4.20 -13.51
CA MET A 127 -6.83 -4.98 -14.35
C MET A 127 -7.51 -5.47 -15.62
N LEU A 128 -8.74 -5.99 -15.52
CA LEU A 128 -9.52 -6.46 -16.67
C LEU A 128 -9.78 -5.34 -17.67
N HIS A 129 -10.18 -4.14 -17.20
CA HIS A 129 -10.36 -2.99 -18.09
C HIS A 129 -9.05 -2.58 -18.77
N LYS A 130 -7.92 -2.62 -18.05
CA LYS A 130 -6.61 -2.31 -18.64
C LYS A 130 -6.21 -3.30 -19.74
N LEU A 131 -6.50 -4.58 -19.56
CA LEU A 131 -6.23 -5.63 -20.55
C LEU A 131 -7.18 -5.57 -21.76
N ALA A 132 -8.43 -5.15 -21.56
CA ALA A 132 -9.39 -5.01 -22.66
C ALA A 132 -9.09 -3.82 -23.58
N HIS A 133 -8.34 -2.83 -23.08
CA HIS A 133 -7.97 -1.61 -23.79
C HIS A 133 -6.46 -1.50 -24.09
N SER A 134 -5.71 -2.62 -23.98
CA SER A 134 -4.27 -2.69 -24.30
C SER A 134 -3.99 -3.15 -25.71
#